data_AF-A0A5Z0XHU6-F1
#
_entry.id   AF-A0A5Z0XHU6-F1
#
_cell.length_a   1.000
_cell.length_b   1.000
_cell.length_c   1.000
_cell.angle_alpha   90.00
_cell.angle_beta   90.00
_cell.angle_gamma   90.00
#
_symmetry.space_group_name_H-M   'P 1'
#
loop_
_entity.id
_entity.type
_entity.pdbx_description
1 polymer ?
#
loop_
_entity_poly.entity_id
_entity_poly.type
_entity_poly.pdbx_seq_one_letter_code
_entity_poly.pdbx_strand_id
1 'polypeptide(L)'
;NKNFKIQKIKYNKDAKELFINESLYFNKVSPEIYEFKIGGYAVLDKYLKSHKEEDIDHKHFTLIIQTLDETLKIQDEISKINLS
;
A
#
# COMPACT_ATOMS: atom_id res chain seq x y z
N ASN A 1 -1.03 13.75 21.47
CA ASN A 1 -1.25 14.14 20.06
C ASN A 1 -0.78 13.02 19.15
N LYS A 2 -1.66 12.46 18.31
CA LYS A 2 -1.26 11.50 17.29
C LYS A 2 -0.67 12.26 16.11
N ASN A 3 0.45 11.79 15.55
CA ASN A 3 1.06 12.38 14.36
C ASN A 3 0.54 11.66 13.11
N PHE A 4 -0.34 12.32 12.36
CA PHE A 4 -0.93 11.80 11.13
C PHE A 4 -0.19 12.23 9.86
N LYS A 5 0.87 13.03 10.01
CA LYS A 5 1.59 13.60 8.89
C LYS A 5 2.45 12.55 8.18
N ILE A 6 2.45 12.60 6.86
CA ILE A 6 3.29 11.77 6.00
C ILE A 6 4.66 12.43 5.90
N GLN A 7 5.69 11.78 6.45
CA GLN A 7 7.02 12.39 6.59
C GLN A 7 8.14 11.44 6.16
N LYS A 8 8.09 10.19 6.63
CA LYS A 8 9.13 9.19 6.43
C LYS A 8 8.51 7.85 6.11
N ILE A 9 8.54 7.52 4.83
CA ILE A 9 8.01 6.26 4.31
C ILE A 9 9.05 5.17 4.55
N LYS A 10 8.68 4.10 5.25
CA LYS A 10 9.53 2.92 5.45
C LYS A 10 8.65 1.68 5.40
N TYR A 11 9.08 0.68 4.64
CA TYR A 11 8.40 -0.61 4.61
C TYR A 11 9.22 -1.67 5.34
N ASN A 12 8.59 -2.37 6.29
CA ASN A 12 9.14 -3.55 6.93
C ASN A 12 8.51 -4.79 6.29
N LYS A 13 9.30 -5.49 5.46
CA LYS A 13 8.86 -6.66 4.70
C LYS A 13 8.48 -7.83 5.61
N ASP A 14 9.24 -8.05 6.67
CA ASP A 14 9.04 -9.20 7.57
C ASP A 14 7.77 -9.05 8.41
N ALA A 15 7.53 -7.83 8.92
CA ALA A 15 6.32 -7.52 9.69
C ALA A 15 5.10 -7.16 8.83
N LYS A 16 5.29 -6.92 7.52
CA LYS A 16 4.26 -6.44 6.59
C LYS A 16 3.66 -5.10 7.03
N GLU A 17 4.53 -4.17 7.39
CA GLU A 17 4.18 -2.86 7.95
C GLU A 17 4.72 -1.71 7.08
N LEU A 18 3.82 -0.82 6.68
CA LEU A 18 4.13 0.40 5.92
C LEU A 18 4.03 1.62 6.83
N PHE A 19 5.17 2.10 7.28
CA PHE A 19 5.30 3.34 8.04
C PHE A 19 5.18 4.54 7.12
N ILE A 20 4.43 5.55 7.58
CA ILE A 20 4.34 6.86 6.92
C ILE A 20 5.08 7.95 7.73
N ASN A 21 5.35 7.66 9.00
CA ASN A 21 6.26 8.41 9.88
C ASN A 21 6.84 7.44 10.94
N GLU A 22 7.61 7.95 11.91
CA GLU A 22 8.30 7.13 12.92
C GLU A 22 7.37 6.29 13.82
N SER A 23 6.08 6.63 13.89
CA SER A 23 5.14 6.03 14.86
C SER A 23 3.85 5.49 14.23
N LEU A 24 3.50 5.93 13.03
CA LEU A 24 2.25 5.61 12.37
C LEU A 24 2.51 4.74 11.14
N TYR A 25 1.81 3.61 11.10
CA TYR A 25 1.97 2.62 10.05
C TYR A 25 0.65 1.91 9.74
N PHE A 26 0.60 1.32 8.55
CA PHE A 26 -0.44 0.39 8.13
C PHE A 26 0.12 -1.02 8.23
N ASN A 27 -0.62 -1.92 8.87
CA ASN A 27 -0.26 -3.34 8.97
C ASN A 27 -0.92 -4.14 7.84
N LYS A 28 -0.55 -5.43 7.73
CA LYS A 28 -1.09 -6.36 6.72
C LYS A 28 -0.87 -5.87 5.27
N VAL A 29 0.17 -5.08 5.04
CA VAL A 29 0.60 -4.68 3.70
C VAL A 29 1.61 -5.70 3.25
N SER A 30 1.19 -6.69 2.44
CA SER A 30 2.10 -7.71 1.93
C SER A 30 3.13 -7.12 0.94
N PRO A 31 4.25 -7.81 0.67
CA PRO A 31 5.22 -7.35 -0.32
C PRO A 31 4.59 -7.13 -1.70
N GLU A 32 3.67 -7.99 -2.10
CA GLU A 32 2.94 -7.91 -3.38
C GLU A 32 2.08 -6.65 -3.44
N ILE A 33 1.41 -6.28 -2.34
CA ILE A 33 0.63 -5.04 -2.25
C ILE A 33 1.55 -3.81 -2.30
N TYR A 34 2.66 -3.82 -1.54
CA TYR A 34 3.61 -2.71 -1.50
C TYR A 34 4.29 -2.46 -2.85
N GLU A 35 4.64 -3.55 -3.55
CA GLU A 35 5.32 -3.53 -4.84
C GLU A 35 4.35 -3.45 -6.03
N PHE A 36 3.03 -3.43 -5.80
CA PHE A 36 2.02 -3.37 -6.86
C PHE A 36 2.19 -2.11 -7.71
N LYS A 37 2.25 -2.29 -9.03
CA LYS A 37 2.49 -1.21 -10.00
C LYS A 37 1.34 -1.05 -10.98
N ILE A 38 1.06 0.21 -11.31
CA ILE A 38 0.26 0.59 -12.48
C ILE A 38 1.16 1.43 -13.38
N GLY A 39 1.45 0.92 -14.57
CA GLY A 39 2.52 1.44 -15.41
C GLY A 39 3.88 1.33 -14.68
N GLY A 40 4.67 2.39 -14.71
CA GLY A 40 5.98 2.43 -14.05
C GLY A 40 5.96 2.75 -12.54
N TYR A 41 4.78 3.03 -11.96
CA TYR A 41 4.68 3.56 -10.59
C TYR A 41 4.18 2.52 -9.59
N ALA A 42 4.89 2.38 -8.47
CA ALA A 42 4.38 1.67 -7.29
C ALA A 42 3.29 2.51 -6.63
N VAL A 43 2.08 1.97 -6.52
CA VAL A 43 0.87 2.75 -6.21
C VAL A 43 0.96 3.42 -4.83
N LEU A 44 1.32 2.64 -3.79
CA LEU A 44 1.41 3.15 -2.42
C LEU A 44 2.53 4.19 -2.26
N ASP A 45 3.71 3.90 -2.80
CA ASP A 45 4.86 4.81 -2.74
C ASP A 45 4.58 6.13 -3.47
N LYS A 46 3.98 6.05 -4.67
CA LYS A 46 3.59 7.24 -5.44
C LYS A 46 2.59 8.09 -4.68
N TYR A 47 1.54 7.50 -4.12
CA TYR A 47 0.53 8.22 -3.34
C TYR A 47 1.18 8.94 -2.15
N LEU A 48 1.95 8.23 -1.32
CA LEU A 48 2.56 8.81 -0.12
C LEU A 48 3.58 9.91 -0.45
N LYS A 49 4.35 9.77 -1.53
CA LYS A 49 5.27 10.83 -1.99
C LYS A 49 4.55 12.06 -2.52
N SER A 50 3.41 11.88 -3.19
CA SER A 50 2.59 12.99 -3.72
C SER A 50 1.89 13.80 -2.63
N HIS A 51 1.65 13.21 -1.46
CA HIS A 51 0.99 13.87 -0.31
C HIS A 51 1.97 14.11 0.85
N LYS A 52 3.27 14.26 0.57
CA LYS A 52 4.27 14.48 1.61
C LYS A 52 3.97 15.77 2.39
N GLU A 53 4.14 15.72 3.71
CA GLU A 53 3.81 16.77 4.69
C GLU A 53 2.30 17.03 4.90
N GLU A 54 1.42 16.32 4.21
CA GLU A 54 -0.02 16.32 4.48
C GLU A 54 -0.37 15.29 5.56
N ASP A 55 -1.53 15.49 6.20
CA ASP A 55 -2.11 14.48 7.06
C ASP A 55 -2.72 13.37 6.19
N ILE A 56 -2.43 12.12 6.52
CA ILE A 56 -2.97 10.97 5.78
C ILE A 56 -4.49 10.90 5.93
N ASP A 57 -5.22 10.78 4.82
CA ASP A 57 -6.60 10.29 4.88
C ASP A 57 -6.56 8.77 5.12
N HIS A 58 -6.64 8.40 6.40
CA HIS A 58 -6.60 7.01 6.84
C HIS A 58 -7.64 6.13 6.16
N LYS A 59 -8.87 6.63 5.96
CA LYS A 59 -9.96 5.85 5.39
C LYS A 59 -9.67 5.60 3.91
N HIS A 60 -9.30 6.64 3.19
CA HIS A 60 -9.00 6.55 1.77
C HIS A 60 -7.79 5.65 1.51
N PHE A 61 -6.69 5.83 2.24
CA PHE A 61 -5.48 5.04 2.02
C PHE A 61 -5.67 3.55 2.40
N THR A 62 -6.47 3.27 3.43
CA THR A 62 -6.86 1.88 3.76
C THR A 62 -7.65 1.25 2.63
N LEU A 63 -8.59 1.98 2.01
CA LEU A 63 -9.35 1.48 0.87
C LEU A 63 -8.44 1.19 -0.34
N ILE A 64 -7.41 2.00 -0.57
CA ILE A 64 -6.40 1.72 -1.63
C ILE A 64 -5.73 0.37 -1.34
N ILE A 65 -5.21 0.16 -0.13
CA ILE A 65 -4.55 -1.10 0.26
C ILE A 65 -5.46 -2.31 0.04
N GLN A 66 -6.72 -2.22 0.50
CA GLN A 66 -7.72 -3.28 0.34
C GLN A 66 -8.05 -3.55 -1.13
N THR A 67 -8.16 -2.51 -1.94
CA THR A 67 -8.45 -2.64 -3.37
C THR A 67 -7.30 -3.34 -4.10
N LEU A 68 -6.05 -3.04 -3.74
CA LEU A 68 -4.87 -3.71 -4.31
C LEU A 68 -4.81 -5.19 -3.90
N ASP A 69 -5.09 -5.50 -2.63
CA ASP A 69 -5.18 -6.88 -2.14
C ASP A 69 -6.24 -7.69 -2.91
N GLU A 70 -7.43 -7.13 -3.09
CA GLU A 70 -8.50 -7.79 -3.85
C GLU A 70 -8.15 -7.93 -5.33
N THR A 71 -7.50 -6.93 -5.92
CA THR A 71 -7.01 -6.98 -7.30
C THR A 71 -6.03 -8.14 -7.48
N LEU A 72 -5.09 -8.34 -6.55
CA LEU A 72 -4.13 -9.43 -6.60
C LEU A 72 -4.81 -10.80 -6.51
N LYS A 73 -5.83 -10.96 -5.66
CA LYS A 73 -6.62 -12.21 -5.57
C LYS A 73 -7.33 -12.52 -6.87
N ILE A 74 -8.00 -11.53 -7.47
CA ILE A 74 -8.69 -11.69 -8.75
C ILE A 74 -7.69 -12.03 -9.86
N GLN A 75 -6.53 -11.38 -9.90
CA GLN A 75 -5.47 -11.70 -10.87
C GLN A 75 -4.96 -13.15 -10.70
N ASP A 76 -4.76 -13.60 -9.46
CA ASP A 76 -4.37 -14.98 -9.16
C ASP A 76 -5.45 -15.98 -9.60
N GLU A 77 -6.73 -15.70 -9.35
CA GLU A 77 -7.85 -16.51 -9.83
C GLU A 77 -7.91 -16.61 -11.36
N ILE A 78 -7.77 -15.47 -12.06
CA ILE A 78 -7.72 -15.43 -13.52
C ILE A 78 -6.53 -16.24 -14.06
N SER A 79 -5.37 -16.18 -13.41
CA SER A 79 -4.16 -16.90 -13.83
C SER A 79 -4.33 -18.43 -13.82
N LYS A 80 -5.29 -18.95 -13.05
CA LYS A 80 -5.60 -20.39 -12.95
C LYS A 80 -6.55 -20.88 -14.03
N ILE A 81 -7.15 -19.98 -14.82
CA ILE A 81 -8.04 -20.35 -15.91
C ILE A 81 -7.19 -20.94 -17.04
N ASN A 82 -7.30 -22.25 -17.25
CA ASN A 82 -6.68 -22.92 -18.39
C ASN A 82 -7.45 -22.57 -19.67
N LEU A 83 -6.77 -21.91 -20.60
CA LEU A 83 -7.26 -21.72 -21.97
C LEU A 83 -6.86 -22.96 -22.78
N SER A 84 -7.62 -24.04 -22.63
CA SER A 84 -7.54 -25.22 -23.50
C SER A 84 -8.31 -25.00 -24.80
#